data_AF-A0A831P727-F1
#
_entry.id   AF-A0A831P727-F1
#
_cell.length_a   1.000
_cell.length_b   1.000
_cell.length_c   1.000
_cell.angle_alpha   90.00
_cell.angle_beta   90.00
_cell.angle_gamma   90.00
#
_symmetry.space_group_name_H-M   'P 1'
#
loop_
_entity.id
_entity.type
_entity.pdbx_description
1 polymer ?
#
loop_
_entity_poly.entity_id
_entity_poly.type
_entity_poly.pdbx_seq_one_letter_code
_entity_poly.pdbx_strand_id
1 'polypeptide(L)'
;YKDVPSKRIEGTVITAVLKRDSPRDALISRDGRTLSELSPNSIIGTSSLRRRAQFRRLRRDLRFTNIRGNLDTRIKKLKRGMYDAIIVAEAGLTRLGLDKKVKYQSFPPHLIVPSPNQGIIAIATRKGEEDLVSFLNDQKTWLEAKIERTVTKELGLGCTIHIGAYAEAKREVRLIFEVFAKKYIRIDECLPINTAIEDAFEIARNVKSDLYG
;
A
#
# COMPACT_ATOMS: atom_id res chain seq x y z
N TYR A 1 1.95 7.91 4.84
CA TYR A 1 1.41 8.79 3.78
C TYR A 1 0.13 8.23 3.14
N LYS A 2 -0.06 6.90 3.10
CA LYS A 2 -1.32 6.28 2.64
C LYS A 2 -2.62 6.82 3.30
N ASP A 3 -2.53 7.25 4.56
CA ASP A 3 -3.68 7.73 5.34
C ASP A 3 -3.88 9.26 5.22
N VAL A 4 -3.04 9.95 4.43
CA VAL A 4 -3.12 11.40 4.22
C VAL A 4 -4.07 11.69 3.05
N PRO A 5 -5.18 12.43 3.29
CA PRO A 5 -6.15 12.74 2.25
C PRO A 5 -5.56 13.46 1.03
N SER A 6 -6.27 13.40 -0.09
CA SER A 6 -5.92 14.18 -1.29
C SER A 6 -6.14 15.68 -1.08
N LYS A 7 -7.24 16.05 -0.42
CA LYS A 7 -7.52 17.43 -0.02
C LYS A 7 -6.72 17.77 1.23
N ARG A 8 -5.82 18.74 1.12
CA ARG A 8 -5.00 19.23 2.25
C ARG A 8 -5.80 20.25 3.06
N ILE A 9 -5.43 20.38 4.34
CA ILE A 9 -5.90 21.49 5.17
C ILE A 9 -5.28 22.77 4.61
N GLU A 10 -6.10 23.80 4.45
CA GLU A 10 -5.62 25.10 3.97
C GLU A 10 -4.50 25.63 4.86
N GLY A 11 -3.50 26.29 4.25
CA GLY A 11 -2.31 26.76 4.98
C GLY A 11 -1.28 25.67 5.32
N THR A 12 -1.51 24.40 4.97
CA THR A 12 -0.53 23.31 5.19
C THR A 12 0.03 22.75 3.88
N VAL A 13 1.27 22.27 3.95
CA VAL A 13 1.93 21.55 2.85
C VAL A 13 2.63 20.32 3.38
N ILE A 14 2.70 19.25 2.57
CA ILE A 14 3.67 18.19 2.77
C ILE A 14 5.00 18.75 2.30
N THR A 15 6.00 18.75 3.17
CA THR A 15 7.28 19.43 2.99
C THR A 15 8.39 18.45 2.70
N ALA A 16 8.36 17.31 3.41
CA ALA A 16 9.33 16.26 3.27
C ALA A 16 8.65 14.89 3.37
N VAL A 17 9.25 13.90 2.72
CA VAL A 17 8.99 12.49 3.04
C VAL A 17 10.29 11.85 3.48
N LEU A 18 10.22 11.01 4.51
CA LEU A 18 11.37 10.24 4.94
C LEU A 18 11.63 9.10 3.94
N LYS A 19 12.85 8.57 3.95
CA LYS A 19 13.21 7.35 3.23
C LYS A 19 12.18 6.26 3.48
N ARG A 20 11.69 5.65 2.40
CA ARG A 20 10.64 4.62 2.45
C ARG A 20 11.11 3.36 3.20
N ASP A 21 10.34 2.96 4.21
CA ASP A 21 10.41 1.62 4.79
C ASP A 21 9.73 0.59 3.89
N SER A 22 9.79 -0.69 4.24
CA SER A 22 9.22 -1.74 3.40
C SER A 22 7.80 -1.44 2.89
N PRO A 23 7.59 -1.42 1.56
CA PRO A 23 6.27 -1.22 0.98
C PRO A 23 5.39 -2.46 1.13
N ARG A 24 5.94 -3.61 1.52
CA ARG A 24 5.31 -4.93 1.41
C ARG A 24 4.14 -5.11 2.39
N ASP A 25 3.23 -5.98 2.00
CA ASP A 25 2.30 -6.59 2.94
C ASP A 25 2.92 -7.85 3.53
N ALA A 26 2.53 -8.17 4.76
CA ALA A 26 2.98 -9.35 5.49
C ALA A 26 1.78 -10.15 6.01
N LEU A 27 1.85 -11.48 5.92
CA LEU A 27 0.92 -12.41 6.55
C LEU A 27 1.52 -12.93 7.85
N ILE A 28 0.75 -12.80 8.92
CA ILE A 28 1.08 -13.36 10.23
C ILE A 28 0.02 -14.41 10.55
N SER A 29 0.42 -15.67 10.57
CA SER A 29 -0.42 -16.78 11.04
C SER A 29 -0.23 -17.02 12.53
N ARG A 30 -1.22 -17.69 13.14
CA ARG A 30 -1.20 -18.00 14.58
C ARG A 30 -0.02 -18.92 14.97
N ASP A 31 0.36 -19.81 14.07
CA ASP A 31 1.35 -20.87 14.27
C ASP A 31 2.60 -20.75 13.37
N GLY A 32 2.73 -19.65 12.63
CA GLY A 32 3.89 -19.38 11.77
C GLY A 32 3.82 -20.02 10.37
N ARG A 33 2.70 -20.66 10.01
CA ARG A 33 2.41 -21.12 8.64
C ARG A 33 2.43 -19.98 7.61
N THR A 34 2.92 -20.30 6.42
CA THR A 34 2.84 -19.49 5.20
C THR A 34 1.44 -19.56 4.59
N LEU A 35 1.17 -18.68 3.61
CA LEU A 35 -0.09 -18.65 2.87
C LEU A 35 -0.44 -20.00 2.21
N SER A 36 0.54 -20.74 1.71
CA SER A 36 0.33 -22.07 1.08
C SER A 36 0.00 -23.16 2.10
N GLU A 37 0.50 -23.03 3.32
CA GLU A 37 0.32 -24.02 4.40
C GLU A 37 -1.00 -23.85 5.17
N LEU A 38 -1.71 -22.73 4.97
CA LEU A 38 -3.01 -22.53 5.59
C LEU A 38 -4.03 -23.54 5.05
N SER A 39 -4.78 -24.16 5.97
CA SER A 39 -5.85 -25.09 5.64
C SER A 39 -6.96 -24.41 4.83
N PRO A 40 -7.71 -25.15 3.99
CA PRO A 40 -8.90 -24.63 3.34
C PRO A 40 -9.88 -23.98 4.33
N ASN A 41 -10.56 -22.92 3.90
CA ASN A 41 -11.51 -22.14 4.72
C ASN A 41 -10.91 -21.41 5.93
N SER A 42 -9.58 -21.34 6.08
CA SER A 42 -8.93 -20.56 7.15
C SER A 42 -9.40 -19.10 7.15
N ILE A 43 -9.55 -18.53 8.34
CA ILE A 43 -10.08 -17.19 8.58
C ILE A 43 -8.94 -16.16 8.60
N ILE A 44 -8.94 -15.27 7.62
CA ILE A 44 -7.93 -14.23 7.42
C ILE A 44 -8.47 -12.86 7.84
N GLY A 45 -7.85 -12.26 8.85
CA GLY A 45 -8.18 -10.93 9.35
C GLY A 45 -7.57 -9.82 8.50
N THR A 46 -8.40 -9.09 7.75
CA THR A 46 -8.02 -7.82 7.12
C THR A 46 -9.26 -6.98 6.80
N SER A 47 -9.26 -5.71 7.21
CA SER A 47 -10.31 -4.77 6.81
C SER A 47 -10.05 -4.14 5.43
N SER A 48 -8.86 -4.29 4.85
CA SER A 48 -8.53 -3.74 3.53
C SER A 48 -9.16 -4.56 2.41
N LEU A 49 -10.01 -3.93 1.61
CA LEU A 49 -10.63 -4.57 0.44
C LEU A 49 -9.59 -4.86 -0.66
N ARG A 50 -8.57 -4.00 -0.83
CA ARG A 50 -7.40 -4.27 -1.70
C ARG A 50 -6.74 -5.61 -1.36
N ARG A 51 -6.38 -5.80 -0.08
CA ARG A 51 -5.75 -7.05 0.37
C ARG A 51 -6.67 -8.25 0.13
N ARG A 52 -7.96 -8.14 0.44
CA ARG A 52 -8.91 -9.24 0.19
C ARG A 52 -8.96 -9.60 -1.29
N ALA A 53 -9.06 -8.61 -2.17
CA ALA A 53 -9.16 -8.84 -3.60
C ALA A 53 -7.90 -9.52 -4.16
N GLN A 54 -6.72 -9.06 -3.79
CA GLN A 54 -5.45 -9.64 -4.25
C GLN A 54 -5.20 -11.04 -3.66
N PHE A 55 -5.38 -11.24 -2.35
CA PHE A 55 -5.14 -12.56 -1.74
C PHE A 55 -6.15 -13.62 -2.17
N ARG A 56 -7.40 -13.26 -2.46
CA ARG A 56 -8.39 -14.19 -3.05
C ARG A 56 -7.96 -14.73 -4.40
N ARG A 57 -7.19 -13.97 -5.18
CA ARG A 57 -6.64 -14.46 -6.46
C ARG A 57 -5.58 -15.53 -6.26
N LEU A 58 -4.85 -15.48 -5.14
CA LEU A 58 -3.84 -16.49 -4.78
C LEU A 58 -4.47 -17.72 -4.12
N ARG A 59 -5.49 -17.52 -3.27
CA ARG A 59 -6.17 -18.57 -2.51
C ARG A 59 -7.66 -18.28 -2.39
N ARG A 60 -8.46 -18.82 -3.32
CA ARG A 60 -9.92 -18.60 -3.40
C ARG A 60 -10.70 -19.24 -2.26
N ASP A 61 -10.13 -20.25 -1.64
CA ASP A 61 -10.70 -21.07 -0.57
C ASP A 61 -10.60 -20.44 0.83
N LEU A 62 -9.90 -19.30 0.98
CA LEU A 62 -9.76 -18.62 2.26
C LEU A 62 -10.95 -17.70 2.58
N ARG A 63 -11.32 -17.63 3.86
CA ARG A 63 -12.39 -16.75 4.35
C ARG A 63 -11.80 -15.46 4.89
N PHE A 64 -12.29 -14.30 4.44
CA PHE A 64 -11.77 -13.00 4.89
C PHE A 64 -12.76 -12.28 5.79
N THR A 65 -12.31 -11.87 6.97
CA THR A 65 -13.12 -11.17 7.98
C THR A 65 -12.48 -9.84 8.39
N ASN A 66 -13.32 -8.90 8.81
CA ASN A 66 -12.86 -7.59 9.24
C ASN A 66 -12.04 -7.71 10.52
N ILE A 67 -10.98 -6.91 10.62
CA ILE A 67 -10.19 -6.74 11.84
C ILE A 67 -9.87 -5.25 12.05
N ARG A 68 -10.13 -4.75 13.25
CA ARG A 68 -9.88 -3.36 13.66
C ARG A 68 -9.01 -3.30 14.92
N GLY A 69 -8.42 -2.13 15.15
CA GLY A 69 -7.46 -1.86 16.23
C GLY A 69 -6.07 -1.50 15.68
N ASN A 70 -5.17 -1.04 16.55
CA ASN A 70 -3.75 -0.90 16.25
C ASN A 70 -3.08 -2.28 16.04
N LEU A 71 -1.83 -2.31 15.59
CA LEU A 71 -1.14 -3.56 15.25
C LEU A 71 -1.07 -4.53 16.44
N ASP A 72 -0.75 -4.04 17.64
CA ASP A 72 -0.69 -4.86 18.85
C ASP A 72 -2.03 -5.51 19.18
N THR A 73 -3.13 -4.76 19.11
CA THR A 73 -4.48 -5.29 19.33
C THR A 73 -4.83 -6.35 18.30
N ARG A 74 -4.42 -6.18 17.04
CA ARG A 74 -4.65 -7.17 15.98
C ARG A 74 -3.88 -8.45 16.24
N ILE A 75 -2.62 -8.36 16.66
CA ILE A 75 -1.80 -9.52 17.01
C ILE A 75 -2.37 -10.23 18.24
N LYS A 76 -2.86 -9.49 19.25
CA LYS A 76 -3.56 -10.10 20.40
C LYS A 76 -4.82 -10.86 19.98
N LYS A 77 -5.63 -10.31 19.06
CA LYS A 77 -6.81 -11.00 18.50
C LYS A 77 -6.44 -12.27 17.74
N LEU A 78 -5.35 -12.24 16.96
CA LEU A 78 -4.80 -13.43 16.30
C LEU A 78 -4.41 -14.50 17.33
N LYS A 79 -3.63 -14.13 18.35
CA LYS A 79 -3.19 -15.05 19.41
C LYS A 79 -4.35 -15.66 20.21
N ARG A 80 -5.45 -14.92 20.38
CA ARG A 80 -6.70 -15.42 20.99
C ARG A 80 -7.51 -16.36 20.09
N GLY A 81 -7.04 -16.67 18.89
CA GLY A 81 -7.69 -17.60 17.97
C GLY A 81 -8.90 -17.03 17.24
N MET A 82 -9.09 -15.71 17.21
CA MET A 82 -10.19 -15.09 16.45
C MET A 82 -9.97 -15.17 14.92
N TYR A 83 -8.74 -15.41 14.50
CA TYR A 83 -8.31 -15.53 13.11
C TYR A 83 -7.22 -16.61 13.04
N ASP A 84 -7.08 -17.27 11.89
CA ASP A 84 -5.98 -18.19 11.63
C ASP A 84 -4.74 -17.44 11.12
N ALA A 85 -4.96 -16.32 10.41
CA ALA A 85 -3.92 -15.37 10.05
C ALA A 85 -4.46 -13.94 9.93
N ILE A 86 -3.57 -12.94 9.95
CA ILE A 86 -3.88 -11.54 9.66
C ILE A 86 -2.93 -11.00 8.59
N ILE A 87 -3.37 -10.01 7.83
CA ILE A 87 -2.52 -9.32 6.84
C ILE A 87 -2.29 -7.87 7.28
N VAL A 88 -1.02 -7.50 7.40
CA VAL A 88 -0.56 -6.19 7.90
C VAL A 88 0.47 -5.57 6.94
N ALA A 89 0.83 -4.31 7.16
CA ALA A 89 1.93 -3.70 6.42
C ALA A 89 3.25 -4.08 7.12
N GLU A 90 4.26 -4.52 6.37
CA GLU A 90 5.54 -4.95 6.94
C GLU A 90 6.25 -3.81 7.66
N ALA A 91 6.22 -2.58 7.11
CA ALA A 91 6.78 -1.39 7.78
C ALA A 91 6.25 -1.17 9.20
N GLY A 92 5.01 -1.58 9.49
CA GLY A 92 4.44 -1.47 10.84
C GLY A 92 5.08 -2.46 11.83
N LEU A 93 5.53 -3.61 11.36
CA LEU A 93 6.23 -4.60 12.19
C LEU A 93 7.63 -4.10 12.54
N THR A 94 8.38 -3.64 11.55
CA THR A 94 9.75 -3.12 11.73
C THR A 94 9.77 -1.92 12.67
N ARG A 95 8.89 -0.94 12.47
CA ARG A 95 8.83 0.28 13.31
C ARG A 95 8.51 0.00 14.78
N LEU A 96 7.80 -1.09 15.07
CA LEU A 96 7.46 -1.50 16.43
C LEU A 96 8.41 -2.57 17.00
N GLY A 97 9.47 -2.95 16.25
CA GLY A 97 10.38 -4.02 16.65
C GLY A 97 9.70 -5.38 16.82
N LEU A 98 8.62 -5.61 16.07
CA LEU A 98 7.82 -6.84 16.10
C LEU A 98 8.27 -7.85 15.04
N ASP A 99 9.00 -7.39 14.03
CA ASP A 99 9.62 -8.19 12.97
C ASP A 99 10.54 -9.29 13.53
N LYS A 100 11.19 -9.04 14.67
CA LYS A 100 12.01 -10.01 15.40
C LYS A 100 11.23 -10.90 16.38
N LYS A 101 9.98 -10.56 16.69
CA LYS A 101 9.17 -11.20 17.74
C LYS A 101 8.07 -12.11 17.18
N VAL A 102 7.74 -11.95 15.91
CA VAL A 102 6.62 -12.62 15.26
C VAL A 102 7.10 -13.20 13.94
N LYS A 103 6.85 -14.49 13.69
CA LYS A 103 7.08 -15.08 12.36
C LYS A 103 6.03 -14.56 11.39
N TYR A 104 6.47 -14.16 10.20
CA TYR A 104 5.57 -13.66 9.16
C TYR A 104 6.12 -13.98 7.77
N GLN A 105 5.22 -14.08 6.79
CA GLN A 105 5.58 -14.18 5.37
C GLN A 105 5.44 -12.82 4.71
N SER A 106 6.49 -12.34 4.06
CA SER A 106 6.51 -11.07 3.32
C SER A 106 6.16 -11.29 1.85
N PHE A 107 5.35 -10.40 1.26
CA PHE A 107 4.92 -10.50 -0.14
C PHE A 107 5.57 -9.39 -0.98
N PRO A 108 6.26 -9.72 -2.09
CA PRO A 108 6.85 -8.72 -2.94
C PRO A 108 5.78 -7.87 -3.66
N PRO A 109 6.05 -6.59 -3.98
CA PRO A 109 5.07 -5.69 -4.60
C PRO A 109 4.50 -6.16 -5.95
N HIS A 110 5.25 -6.96 -6.72
CA HIS A 110 4.74 -7.55 -7.96
C HIS A 110 3.72 -8.68 -7.71
N LEU A 111 3.70 -9.31 -6.52
CA LEU A 111 2.73 -10.34 -6.19
C LEU A 111 1.51 -9.75 -5.48
N ILE A 112 1.76 -8.89 -4.49
CA ILE A 112 0.74 -8.15 -3.75
C ILE A 112 1.06 -6.67 -3.87
N VAL A 113 0.38 -5.98 -4.79
CA VAL A 113 0.58 -4.55 -5.02
C VAL A 113 0.13 -3.79 -3.77
N PRO A 114 1.03 -3.06 -3.10
CA PRO A 114 0.75 -2.43 -1.82
C PRO A 114 -0.25 -1.29 -1.93
N SER A 115 -0.70 -0.81 -0.77
CA SER A 115 -1.45 0.44 -0.74
C SER A 115 -0.54 1.57 -1.23
N PRO A 116 -1.05 2.54 -2.00
CA PRO A 116 -0.31 3.73 -2.37
C PRO A 116 0.33 4.38 -1.14
N ASN A 117 1.61 4.67 -1.23
CA ASN A 117 2.47 5.27 -0.22
C ASN A 117 2.60 4.46 1.08
N GLN A 118 2.41 3.15 1.03
CA GLN A 118 2.74 2.26 2.14
C GLN A 118 4.24 2.30 2.42
N GLY A 119 4.60 2.37 3.71
CA GLY A 119 5.99 2.49 4.15
C GLY A 119 6.51 3.93 4.24
N ILE A 120 5.77 4.94 3.75
CA ILE A 120 6.25 6.33 3.71
C ILE A 120 5.72 7.14 4.90
N ILE A 121 6.61 7.85 5.61
CA ILE A 121 6.25 8.90 6.57
C ILE A 121 6.35 10.24 5.85
N ALA A 122 5.28 11.02 5.92
CA ALA A 122 5.22 12.36 5.34
C ALA A 122 5.22 13.38 6.49
N ILE A 123 5.99 14.45 6.33
CA ILE A 123 6.10 15.55 7.26
C ILE A 123 5.38 16.73 6.64
N ALA A 124 4.45 17.33 7.39
CA ALA A 124 3.71 18.50 6.98
C ALA A 124 4.12 19.71 7.82
N THR A 125 4.23 20.87 7.18
CA THR A 125 4.43 22.16 7.87
C THR A 125 3.30 23.12 7.49
N ARG A 126 3.24 24.26 8.18
CA ARG A 126 2.54 25.42 7.63
C ARG A 126 3.27 25.91 6.38
N LYS A 127 2.54 26.54 5.48
CA LYS A 127 3.11 27.28 4.34
C LYS A 127 4.05 28.37 4.87
N GLY A 128 5.24 28.50 4.28
CA GLY A 128 6.28 29.43 4.70
C GLY A 128 7.23 28.90 5.78
N GLU A 129 7.00 27.69 6.30
CA GLU A 129 7.85 27.04 7.31
C GLU A 129 8.52 25.76 6.76
N GLU A 130 8.59 25.63 5.44
CA GLU A 130 9.13 24.43 4.77
C GLU A 130 10.60 24.17 5.14
N ASP A 131 11.38 25.22 5.31
CA ASP A 131 12.82 25.14 5.61
C ASP A 131 13.13 24.47 6.95
N LEU A 132 12.15 24.41 7.88
CA LEU A 132 12.33 23.74 9.17
C LEU A 132 12.60 22.24 9.04
N VAL A 133 12.15 21.61 7.96
CA VAL A 133 12.19 20.15 7.82
C VAL A 133 12.56 19.69 6.40
N SER A 134 12.82 20.61 5.47
CA SER A 134 13.15 20.29 4.07
C SER A 134 14.36 19.37 3.94
N PHE A 135 15.33 19.50 4.85
CA PHE A 135 16.53 18.64 4.92
C PHE A 135 16.23 17.16 5.22
N LEU A 136 15.04 16.84 5.75
CA LEU A 136 14.61 15.45 6.00
C LEU A 136 14.08 14.75 4.75
N ASN A 137 13.94 15.47 3.63
CA ASN A 137 13.32 14.92 2.44
C ASN A 137 14.22 13.93 1.69
N ASP A 138 13.72 12.73 1.49
CA ASP A 138 14.29 11.75 0.57
C ASP A 138 13.69 11.94 -0.83
N GLN A 139 14.48 12.49 -1.76
CA GLN A 139 14.01 12.83 -3.10
C GLN A 139 13.47 11.63 -3.89
N LYS A 140 14.11 10.46 -3.72
CA LYS A 140 13.68 9.21 -4.36
C LYS A 140 12.29 8.81 -3.89
N THR A 141 12.07 8.76 -2.58
CA THR A 141 10.77 8.43 -1.98
C THR A 141 9.71 9.47 -2.33
N TRP A 142 10.11 10.75 -2.46
CA TRP A 142 9.21 11.82 -2.90
C TRP A 142 8.69 11.58 -4.32
N LEU A 143 9.58 11.25 -5.25
CA LEU A 143 9.21 10.92 -6.63
C LEU A 143 8.26 9.72 -6.68
N GLU A 144 8.62 8.61 -6.03
CA GLU A 144 7.78 7.42 -5.94
C GLU A 144 6.39 7.73 -5.38
N ALA A 145 6.35 8.50 -4.28
CA ALA A 145 5.10 8.90 -3.65
C ALA A 145 4.24 9.76 -4.57
N LYS A 146 4.84 10.69 -5.31
CA LYS A 146 4.14 11.57 -6.23
C LYS A 146 3.51 10.77 -7.37
N ILE A 147 4.25 9.83 -7.95
CA ILE A 147 3.77 8.93 -9.02
C ILE A 147 2.60 8.08 -8.51
N GLU A 148 2.75 7.41 -7.35
CA GLU A 148 1.67 6.60 -6.76
C GLU A 148 0.41 7.44 -6.47
N ARG A 149 0.58 8.69 -6.01
CA ARG A 149 -0.55 9.60 -5.79
C ARG A 149 -1.21 10.06 -7.08
N THR A 150 -0.44 10.37 -8.12
CA THR A 150 -0.97 10.70 -9.44
C THR A 150 -1.91 9.61 -9.92
N VAL A 151 -1.46 8.35 -9.92
CA VAL A 151 -2.28 7.20 -10.32
C VAL A 151 -3.59 7.15 -9.53
N THR A 152 -3.51 7.25 -8.21
CA THR A 152 -4.72 7.13 -7.36
C THR A 152 -5.68 8.30 -7.50
N LYS A 153 -5.16 9.51 -7.73
CA LYS A 153 -5.96 10.72 -7.92
C LYS A 153 -6.72 10.64 -9.25
N GLU A 154 -6.05 10.19 -10.30
CA GLU A 154 -6.68 10.08 -11.62
C GLU A 154 -7.73 8.97 -11.67
N LEU A 155 -7.41 7.79 -11.14
CA LEU A 155 -8.36 6.67 -11.05
C LEU A 155 -9.53 6.96 -10.09
N GLY A 156 -9.32 7.79 -9.06
CA GLY A 156 -10.19 7.89 -7.88
C GLY A 156 -11.02 9.17 -7.78
N LEU A 157 -12.21 9.17 -8.41
CA LEU A 157 -13.35 10.02 -8.02
C LEU A 157 -14.50 9.21 -7.37
N GLY A 158 -14.21 8.10 -6.69
CA GLY A 158 -15.23 7.33 -5.97
C GLY A 158 -14.68 6.50 -4.79
N CYS A 159 -15.38 6.53 -3.66
CA CYS A 159 -15.03 5.85 -2.40
C CYS A 159 -15.02 4.30 -2.45
N THR A 160 -15.22 3.69 -3.61
CA THR A 160 -15.47 2.25 -3.78
C THR A 160 -14.35 1.49 -4.49
N ILE A 161 -13.29 2.15 -4.96
CA ILE A 161 -12.25 1.48 -5.75
C ILE A 161 -11.17 0.89 -4.85
N HIS A 162 -10.91 -0.41 -5.01
CA HIS A 162 -9.80 -1.08 -4.32
C HIS A 162 -8.56 -1.01 -5.20
N ILE A 163 -7.65 -0.09 -4.89
CA ILE A 163 -6.45 0.18 -5.69
C ILE A 163 -5.20 -0.22 -4.92
N GLY A 164 -4.30 -0.95 -5.57
CA GLY A 164 -2.88 -1.01 -5.19
C GLY A 164 -2.05 -0.19 -6.16
N ALA A 165 -1.07 0.57 -5.68
CA ALA A 165 -0.12 1.28 -6.53
C ALA A 165 1.26 1.29 -5.87
N TYR A 166 2.29 1.04 -6.66
CA TYR A 166 3.69 0.99 -6.25
C TYR A 166 4.59 1.53 -7.35
N ALA A 167 5.41 2.51 -7.00
CA ALA A 167 6.48 3.01 -7.85
C ALA A 167 7.83 2.68 -7.18
N GLU A 168 8.79 2.21 -7.97
CA GLU A 168 10.18 2.02 -7.56
C GLU A 168 11.10 2.75 -8.54
N ALA A 169 11.74 3.82 -8.06
CA ALA A 169 12.69 4.58 -8.85
C ALA A 169 14.09 3.95 -8.75
N LYS A 170 14.74 3.66 -9.88
CA LYS A 170 16.16 3.25 -9.96
C LYS A 170 16.85 4.06 -11.06
N ARG A 171 17.21 3.43 -12.18
CA ARG A 171 17.60 4.11 -13.43
C ARG A 171 16.37 4.56 -14.23
N GLU A 172 15.29 3.81 -14.07
CA GLU A 172 13.94 4.04 -14.58
C GLU A 172 12.97 3.89 -13.41
N VAL A 173 11.70 4.29 -13.59
CA VAL A 173 10.65 4.05 -12.61
C VAL A 173 9.85 2.83 -13.02
N ARG A 174 9.89 1.76 -12.23
CA ARG A 174 8.91 0.69 -12.38
C ARG A 174 7.62 1.07 -11.67
N LEU A 175 6.53 1.19 -12.43
CA LEU A 175 5.19 1.47 -11.93
C LEU A 175 4.32 0.22 -12.02
N ILE A 176 3.82 -0.25 -10.88
CA ILE A 176 2.83 -1.33 -10.78
C ILE A 176 1.56 -0.78 -10.15
N PHE A 177 0.42 -0.92 -10.80
CA PHE A 177 -0.85 -0.67 -10.14
C PHE A 177 -1.95 -1.64 -10.58
N GLU A 178 -2.88 -1.88 -9.68
CA GLU A 178 -4.02 -2.77 -9.89
C GLU A 178 -5.30 -2.11 -9.43
N VAL A 179 -6.35 -2.29 -10.23
CA VAL A 179 -7.68 -1.77 -9.95
C VAL A 179 -8.70 -2.90 -9.93
N PHE A 180 -9.46 -2.99 -8.84
CA PHE A 180 -10.57 -3.90 -8.70
C PHE A 180 -11.89 -3.12 -8.66
N ALA A 181 -12.48 -2.94 -9.84
CA ALA A 181 -13.78 -2.28 -10.04
C ALA A 181 -14.72 -3.21 -10.84
N LYS A 182 -15.43 -2.71 -11.86
CA LYS A 182 -16.25 -3.54 -12.77
C LYS A 182 -15.42 -4.64 -13.46
N LYS A 183 -14.18 -4.32 -13.80
CA LYS A 183 -13.16 -5.27 -14.30
C LYS A 183 -11.90 -5.18 -13.45
N TYR A 184 -11.09 -6.24 -13.53
CA TYR A 184 -9.75 -6.25 -12.98
C TYR A 184 -8.77 -5.77 -14.05
N ILE A 185 -8.00 -4.73 -13.74
CA ILE A 185 -6.92 -4.21 -14.58
C ILE A 185 -5.64 -4.20 -13.77
N ARG A 186 -4.54 -4.61 -14.39
CA ARG A 186 -3.19 -4.53 -13.86
C ARG A 186 -2.26 -3.89 -14.88
N ILE A 187 -1.44 -2.97 -14.40
CA ILE A 187 -0.36 -2.31 -15.14
C ILE A 187 0.96 -2.62 -14.42
N ASP A 188 2.02 -2.89 -15.19
CA ASP A 188 3.40 -3.10 -14.72
C ASP A 188 4.35 -2.59 -15.82
N GLU A 189 4.72 -1.32 -15.73
CA GLU A 189 5.45 -0.59 -16.78
C GLU A 189 6.76 -0.01 -16.24
N CYS A 190 7.76 0.13 -17.12
CA CYS A 190 9.00 0.86 -16.84
C CYS A 190 8.95 2.22 -17.55
N LEU A 191 9.07 3.30 -16.77
CA LEU A 191 8.92 4.67 -17.24
C LEU A 191 10.25 5.43 -17.13
N PRO A 192 10.61 6.29 -18.10
CA PRO A 192 11.76 7.19 -17.97
C PRO A 192 11.58 8.13 -16.76
N ILE A 193 12.63 8.32 -15.95
CA ILE A 193 12.55 9.10 -14.70
C ILE A 193 12.03 10.53 -14.93
N ASN A 194 12.40 11.15 -16.05
CA ASN A 194 12.07 12.53 -16.40
C ASN A 194 10.61 12.73 -16.84
N THR A 195 9.91 11.68 -17.28
CA THR A 195 8.51 11.73 -17.73
C THR A 195 7.59 10.86 -16.87
N ALA A 196 8.13 10.14 -15.88
CA ALA A 196 7.38 9.12 -15.14
C ALA A 196 6.10 9.62 -14.45
N ILE A 197 6.01 10.91 -14.11
CA ILE A 197 4.79 11.47 -13.50
C ILE A 197 3.73 11.70 -14.57
N GLU A 198 4.11 12.28 -15.71
CA GLU A 198 3.26 12.53 -16.86
C GLU A 198 2.78 11.20 -17.47
N ASP A 199 3.68 10.24 -17.66
CA ASP A 199 3.36 8.92 -18.18
C ASP A 199 2.41 8.17 -17.24
N ALA A 200 2.66 8.22 -15.92
CA ALA A 200 1.75 7.62 -14.94
C ALA A 200 0.36 8.26 -14.94
N PHE A 201 0.27 9.57 -15.20
CA PHE A 201 -1.00 10.28 -15.36
C PHE A 201 -1.75 9.77 -16.59
N GLU A 202 -1.10 9.73 -17.75
CA GLU A 202 -1.75 9.29 -19.01
C GLU A 202 -2.18 7.82 -18.95
N ILE A 203 -1.34 6.95 -18.39
CA ILE A 203 -1.70 5.53 -18.18
C ILE A 203 -2.91 5.43 -17.26
N ALA A 204 -2.92 6.13 -16.12
CA ALA A 204 -4.05 6.11 -15.20
C ALA A 204 -5.34 6.69 -15.83
N ARG A 205 -5.21 7.73 -16.66
CA ARG A 205 -6.32 8.33 -17.40
C ARG A 205 -6.91 7.34 -18.41
N ASN A 206 -6.08 6.64 -19.17
CA ASN A 206 -6.52 5.62 -20.12
C ASN A 206 -7.23 4.47 -19.39
N VAL A 207 -6.66 3.98 -18.29
CA VAL A 207 -7.30 2.95 -17.46
C VAL A 207 -8.64 3.44 -16.89
N LYS A 208 -8.75 4.71 -16.49
CA LYS A 208 -10.02 5.28 -16.04
C LYS A 208 -11.07 5.28 -17.15
N SER A 209 -10.72 5.74 -18.36
CA SER A 209 -11.60 5.69 -19.52
C SER A 209 -12.06 4.27 -19.80
N ASP A 210 -11.16 3.30 -19.76
CA ASP A 210 -11.49 1.89 -19.93
C ASP A 210 -12.45 1.35 -18.86
N LEU A 211 -12.37 1.84 -17.62
CA LEU A 211 -13.21 1.37 -16.51
C LEU A 211 -14.64 1.93 -16.53
N TYR A 212 -14.83 3.11 -17.15
CA TYR A 212 -16.06 3.88 -17.06
C TYR A 212 -16.68 4.30 -18.40
N GLY A 213 -15.94 4.21 -19.50
CA GLY A 213 -16.47 4.22 -20.86
C GLY A 213 -17.11 2.89 -21.20
#